data_AF-A0A9D6ZII7-F1
#
_entry.id   AF-A0A9D6ZII7-F1
#
_cell.length_a   1.000
_cell.length_b   1.000
_cell.length_c   1.000
_cell.angle_alpha   90.00
_cell.angle_beta   90.00
_cell.angle_gamma   90.00
#
_symmetry.space_group_name_H-M   'P 1'
#
loop_
_entity.id
_entity.type
_entity.pdbx_description
1 polymer ?
#
loop_
_entity_poly.entity_id
_entity_poly.type
_entity_poly.pdbx_seq_one_letter_code
_entity_poly.pdbx_strand_id
1 'polypeptide(L)'
;MPDRLAGVLLLGLTLGCSTVTTAPGPAGPAVSPDSVPSGATTDIHVGCLVIAQSEIDAEVDFTLAEAGVVLDEDARRLVRDELVALVVLEAIVRREAERLGISVSPEEVDEMMALAVEQSFGGDPSALAADLEGKGLTMDAYRARLAEEILELKLMEYHGFLDVTDDEVQAEYARLAAAGDPAASRPFDEAREEIRSRLARDRRTTQWVEYLTRLRERLERVPTHEEDGRCVEDWPEHAVGDAALELLRPDPPGAGAPP
;
A
#
# COMPACT_ATOMS: atom_id res chain seq x y z
N MET A 1 3.36 23.77 20.31
CA MET A 1 4.09 22.71 19.59
C MET A 1 3.20 21.47 19.57
N PRO A 2 2.42 21.23 18.50
CA PRO A 2 1.77 19.94 18.31
C PRO A 2 2.24 19.33 16.99
N ASP A 3 3.01 18.23 17.05
CA ASP A 3 3.21 17.31 15.94
C ASP A 3 3.58 15.95 16.52
N ARG A 4 2.55 15.11 16.69
CA ARG A 4 2.65 13.66 16.96
C ARG A 4 1.42 12.97 16.38
N LEU A 5 1.34 12.93 15.06
CA LEU A 5 0.46 12.04 14.29
C LEU A 5 1.22 11.63 13.02
N ALA A 6 2.10 10.65 13.16
CA ALA A 6 2.70 9.90 12.05
C ALA A 6 3.33 8.66 12.67
N GLY A 7 2.54 7.59 12.83
CA GLY A 7 3.05 6.36 13.43
C GLY A 7 2.00 5.37 13.91
N VAL A 8 1.12 4.91 13.00
CA VAL A 8 0.34 3.66 13.09
C VAL A 8 -0.09 3.43 11.61
N LEU A 9 0.15 2.34 10.89
CA LEU A 9 -0.19 0.94 11.15
C LEU A 9 0.78 0.02 10.37
N LEU A 10 1.70 -0.62 11.08
CA LEU A 10 2.28 -1.91 10.70
C LEU A 10 2.30 -2.72 12.00
N LEU A 11 1.10 -3.02 12.50
CA LEU A 11 0.88 -3.75 13.75
C LEU A 11 1.00 -5.24 13.47
N GLY A 12 2.24 -5.74 13.56
CA GLY A 12 2.48 -7.11 13.99
C GLY A 12 1.99 -7.25 15.43
N LEU A 13 0.72 -7.62 15.60
CA LEU A 13 0.14 -8.00 16.89
C LEU A 13 0.49 -9.45 17.19
N THR A 14 1.58 -9.67 17.92
CA THR A 14 1.75 -10.91 18.70
C THR A 14 0.78 -10.87 19.88
N LEU A 15 -0.47 -11.28 19.66
CA LEU A 15 -1.44 -11.50 20.71
C LEU A 15 -1.17 -12.84 21.38
N GLY A 16 -0.79 -12.79 22.65
CA GLY A 16 -0.82 -13.96 23.53
C GLY A 16 -2.24 -14.50 23.64
N CYS A 17 -2.38 -15.81 23.46
CA CYS A 17 -3.63 -16.55 23.67
C CYS A 17 -4.24 -16.25 25.05
N SER A 18 -5.26 -15.39 25.07
CA SER A 18 -6.31 -15.46 26.08
C SER A 18 -7.52 -16.09 25.40
N THR A 19 -7.85 -17.32 25.80
CA THR A 19 -9.04 -18.02 25.32
C THR A 19 -10.29 -17.31 25.85
N VAL A 20 -10.82 -16.36 25.09
CA VAL A 20 -12.17 -15.84 25.30
C VAL A 20 -13.12 -16.77 24.54
N THR A 21 -13.92 -17.53 25.29
CA THR A 21 -15.05 -18.27 24.75
C THR A 21 -16.13 -17.27 24.37
N THR A 22 -16.20 -16.90 23.10
CA THR A 22 -17.27 -16.06 22.55
C THR A 22 -18.47 -16.95 22.21
N ALA A 23 -19.62 -16.66 22.81
CA ALA A 23 -20.89 -17.29 22.43
C ALA A 23 -21.34 -16.77 21.05
N PRO A 24 -22.07 -17.57 20.24
CA PRO A 24 -22.60 -17.11 18.97
C PRO A 24 -23.61 -15.98 19.19
N GLY A 25 -23.25 -14.78 18.73
CA GLY A 25 -24.14 -13.62 18.69
C GLY A 25 -25.25 -13.81 17.64
N PRO A 26 -26.44 -13.24 17.86
CA PRO A 26 -27.53 -13.31 16.88
C PRO A 26 -27.13 -12.61 15.59
N ALA A 27 -27.50 -13.20 14.44
CA ALA A 27 -27.39 -12.60 13.14
C ALA A 27 -28.03 -11.20 13.14
N GLY A 28 -27.20 -10.18 12.90
CA GLY A 28 -27.66 -8.81 12.76
C GLY A 28 -28.60 -8.67 11.55
N PRO A 29 -29.55 -7.73 11.57
CA PRO A 29 -30.46 -7.51 10.46
C PRO A 29 -29.69 -7.07 9.20
N ALA A 30 -30.02 -7.66 8.06
CA ALA A 30 -29.57 -7.22 6.75
C ALA A 30 -29.99 -5.75 6.54
N VAL A 31 -29.01 -4.87 6.42
CA VAL A 31 -29.22 -3.45 6.10
C VAL A 31 -29.77 -3.37 4.67
N SER A 32 -30.94 -2.76 4.51
CA SER A 32 -31.55 -2.51 3.21
C SER A 32 -30.86 -1.30 2.53
N PRO A 33 -30.53 -1.35 1.23
CA PRO A 33 -29.70 -0.36 0.55
C PRO A 33 -30.35 1.02 0.26
N ASP A 34 -31.61 1.25 0.65
CA ASP A 34 -32.41 2.41 0.18
C ASP A 34 -32.49 3.59 1.18
N SER A 35 -31.45 3.88 1.96
CA SER A 35 -31.53 5.01 2.94
C SER A 35 -30.22 5.74 3.19
N VAL A 36 -29.69 6.43 2.17
CA VAL A 36 -28.69 7.50 2.37
C VAL A 36 -29.07 8.75 1.56
N PRO A 37 -29.46 9.87 2.20
CA PRO A 37 -29.68 11.12 1.50
C PRO A 37 -28.35 11.75 1.09
N SER A 38 -28.14 11.76 -0.22
CA SER A 38 -27.09 12.46 -0.98
C SER A 38 -26.98 13.94 -0.61
N GLY A 39 -25.78 14.36 -0.24
CA GLY A 39 -25.44 15.75 0.06
C GLY A 39 -24.02 16.07 -0.38
N ALA A 40 -23.81 16.11 -1.70
CA ALA A 40 -22.56 16.47 -2.41
C ALA A 40 -21.37 15.49 -2.23
N THR A 41 -21.65 14.25 -2.59
CA THR A 41 -20.71 13.19 -2.97
C THR A 41 -20.03 13.55 -4.30
N THR A 42 -18.92 14.28 -4.27
CA THR A 42 -18.13 14.50 -5.49
C THR A 42 -17.13 13.35 -5.61
N ASP A 43 -17.17 12.62 -6.73
CA ASP A 43 -16.16 11.60 -7.01
C ASP A 43 -14.76 12.23 -7.02
N ILE A 44 -13.76 11.45 -6.60
CA ILE A 44 -12.38 11.94 -6.57
C ILE A 44 -11.72 11.58 -7.89
N HIS A 45 -11.10 12.56 -8.54
CA HIS A 45 -10.43 12.36 -9.83
C HIS A 45 -8.91 12.29 -9.65
N VAL A 46 -8.30 11.26 -10.22
CA VAL A 46 -6.85 11.10 -10.36
C VAL A 46 -6.55 11.00 -11.85
N GLY A 47 -6.32 12.14 -12.49
CA GLY A 47 -6.30 12.22 -13.95
C GLY A 47 -7.66 11.82 -14.53
N CYS A 48 -7.67 10.79 -15.39
CA CYS A 48 -8.87 10.20 -15.95
C CYS A 48 -9.50 9.09 -15.10
N LEU A 49 -8.82 8.66 -14.04
CA LEU A 49 -9.36 7.69 -13.10
C LEU A 49 -10.34 8.39 -12.14
N VAL A 50 -11.52 7.79 -11.96
CA VAL A 50 -12.57 8.27 -11.07
C VAL A 50 -12.71 7.29 -9.92
N ILE A 51 -12.48 7.77 -8.69
CA ILE A 51 -12.69 7.04 -7.45
C ILE A 51 -14.09 7.38 -6.96
N ALA A 52 -14.98 6.40 -7.07
CA ALA A 52 -16.36 6.54 -6.62
C ALA A 52 -16.43 6.53 -5.08
N GLN A 53 -17.43 7.21 -4.50
CA GLN A 53 -17.64 7.15 -3.05
C GLN A 53 -17.86 5.71 -2.54
N SER A 54 -18.46 4.84 -3.35
CA SER A 54 -18.65 3.42 -3.02
C SER A 54 -17.34 2.64 -2.91
N GLU A 55 -16.28 3.04 -3.63
CA GLU A 55 -14.95 2.41 -3.51
C GLU A 55 -14.32 2.78 -2.17
N ILE A 56 -14.42 4.05 -1.78
CA ILE A 56 -13.96 4.54 -0.47
C ILE A 56 -14.73 3.86 0.66
N ASP A 57 -16.05 3.77 0.53
CA ASP A 57 -16.89 3.14 1.56
C ASP A 57 -16.62 1.62 1.65
N ALA A 58 -16.36 0.95 0.51
CA ALA A 58 -15.95 -0.45 0.49
C ALA A 58 -14.59 -0.68 1.17
N GLU A 59 -13.62 0.23 0.99
CA GLU A 59 -12.33 0.14 1.66
C GLU A 59 -12.47 0.35 3.19
N VAL A 60 -13.31 1.29 3.61
CA VAL A 60 -13.67 1.48 5.02
C VAL A 60 -14.29 0.21 5.60
N ASP A 61 -15.27 -0.38 4.89
CA ASP A 61 -15.92 -1.61 5.33
C ASP A 61 -14.94 -2.77 5.43
N PHE A 62 -14.09 -2.94 4.42
CA PHE A 62 -13.07 -3.98 4.41
C PHE A 62 -12.11 -3.83 5.59
N THR A 63 -11.56 -2.63 5.79
CA THR A 63 -10.62 -2.32 6.87
C THR A 63 -11.22 -2.59 8.25
N LEU A 64 -12.46 -2.16 8.48
CA LEU A 64 -13.15 -2.36 9.76
C LEU A 64 -13.51 -3.82 10.01
N ALA A 65 -13.97 -4.53 8.97
CA ALA A 65 -14.26 -5.95 9.00
C ALA A 65 -13.00 -6.77 9.31
N GLU A 66 -11.89 -6.48 8.64
CA GLU A 66 -10.61 -7.14 8.86
C GLU A 66 -10.12 -6.96 10.31
N ALA A 67 -10.26 -5.74 10.84
CA ALA A 67 -9.92 -5.43 12.22
C ALA A 67 -10.90 -6.02 13.26
N GLY A 68 -12.06 -6.52 12.83
CA GLY A 68 -13.13 -6.99 13.72
C GLY A 68 -13.73 -5.88 14.58
N VAL A 69 -13.71 -4.63 14.09
CA VAL A 69 -14.14 -3.44 14.83
C VAL A 69 -15.46 -2.91 14.27
N VAL A 70 -16.42 -2.67 15.16
CA VAL A 70 -17.65 -1.94 14.82
C VAL A 70 -17.55 -0.54 15.41
N LEU A 71 -17.67 0.47 14.55
CA LEU A 71 -17.64 1.88 14.93
C LEU A 71 -19.02 2.51 14.83
N ASP A 72 -19.26 3.55 15.61
CA ASP A 72 -20.38 4.45 15.36
C ASP A 72 -20.10 5.35 14.14
N GLU A 73 -21.13 6.07 13.68
CA GLU A 73 -21.05 6.88 12.46
C GLU A 73 -19.99 7.99 12.55
N ASP A 74 -19.79 8.58 13.73
CA ASP A 74 -18.82 9.66 13.91
C ASP A 74 -17.39 9.14 13.85
N ALA A 75 -17.11 8.01 14.51
CA ALA A 75 -15.81 7.34 14.44
C ALA A 75 -15.55 6.76 13.03
N ARG A 76 -16.57 6.20 12.39
CA ARG A 76 -16.49 5.70 11.00
C ARG A 76 -16.12 6.82 10.04
N ARG A 77 -16.70 8.01 10.18
CA ARG A 77 -16.36 9.18 9.35
C ARG A 77 -14.90 9.61 9.52
N LEU A 78 -14.34 9.54 10.73
CA LEU A 78 -12.92 9.83 10.95
C LEU A 78 -12.01 8.81 10.26
N VAL A 79 -12.36 7.51 10.32
CA VAL A 79 -11.63 6.46 9.60
C VAL A 79 -11.74 6.66 8.10
N ARG A 80 -12.92 7.05 7.61
CA ARG A 80 -13.14 7.36 6.20
C ARG A 80 -12.25 8.50 5.72
N ASP A 81 -12.16 9.60 6.47
CA ASP A 81 -11.33 10.74 6.09
C ASP A 81 -9.84 10.36 5.98
N GLU A 82 -9.35 9.46 6.83
CA GLU A 82 -7.99 8.91 6.75
C GLU A 82 -7.82 7.98 5.53
N LEU A 83 -8.77 7.07 5.31
CA LEU A 83 -8.72 6.10 4.21
C LEU A 83 -8.90 6.73 2.83
N VAL A 84 -9.55 7.90 2.71
CA VAL A 84 -9.59 8.66 1.45
C VAL A 84 -8.18 8.90 0.91
N ALA A 85 -7.23 9.27 1.79
CA ALA A 85 -5.85 9.50 1.37
C ALA A 85 -5.19 8.20 0.86
N LEU A 86 -5.46 7.07 1.51
CA LEU A 86 -4.95 5.76 1.10
C LEU A 86 -5.52 5.34 -0.26
N VAL A 87 -6.83 5.40 -0.44
CA VAL A 87 -7.50 5.02 -1.72
C VAL A 87 -7.02 5.90 -2.87
N VAL A 88 -6.75 7.19 -2.62
CA VAL A 88 -6.14 8.08 -3.63
C VAL A 88 -4.73 7.64 -3.98
N LEU A 89 -3.91 7.21 -3.02
CA LEU A 89 -2.56 6.70 -3.29
C LEU A 89 -2.62 5.39 -4.09
N GLU A 90 -3.54 4.49 -3.77
CA GLU A 90 -3.75 3.23 -4.51
C GLU A 90 -4.19 3.51 -5.96
N ALA A 91 -5.10 4.45 -6.16
CA ALA A 91 -5.50 4.91 -7.48
C ALA A 91 -4.32 5.49 -8.29
N ILE A 92 -3.42 6.23 -7.62
CA ILE A 92 -2.18 6.75 -8.23
C ILE A 92 -1.25 5.60 -8.63
N VAL A 93 -1.09 4.58 -7.78
CA VAL A 93 -0.29 3.37 -8.07
C VAL A 93 -0.85 2.64 -9.29
N ARG A 94 -2.16 2.36 -9.29
CA ARG A 94 -2.86 1.70 -10.39
C ARG A 94 -2.66 2.44 -11.71
N ARG A 95 -2.86 3.76 -11.70
CA ARG A 95 -2.70 4.62 -12.88
C ARG A 95 -1.28 4.59 -13.44
N GLU A 96 -0.28 4.63 -12.57
CA GLU A 96 1.13 4.60 -12.99
C GLU A 96 1.55 3.20 -13.48
N ALA A 97 1.09 2.14 -12.81
CA ALA A 97 1.33 0.78 -13.26
C ALA A 97 0.73 0.54 -14.66
N GLU A 98 -0.50 1.00 -14.91
CA GLU A 98 -1.13 0.98 -16.24
C GLU A 98 -0.29 1.72 -17.28
N ARG A 99 0.23 2.91 -16.94
CA ARG A 99 1.10 3.71 -17.82
C ARG A 99 2.39 2.96 -18.19
N LEU A 100 2.95 2.21 -17.24
CA LEU A 100 4.17 1.44 -17.40
C LEU A 100 3.93 0.03 -17.98
N GLY A 101 2.68 -0.37 -18.22
CA GLY A 101 2.33 -1.71 -18.66
C GLY A 101 2.58 -2.80 -17.62
N ILE A 102 2.60 -2.43 -16.34
CA ILE A 102 2.73 -3.36 -15.21
C ILE A 102 1.33 -3.85 -14.84
N SER A 103 1.15 -5.17 -14.81
CA SER A 103 -0.12 -5.81 -14.48
C SER A 103 0.09 -6.99 -13.54
N VAL A 104 -0.96 -7.39 -12.81
CA VAL A 104 -0.97 -8.59 -11.97
C VAL A 104 -1.82 -9.67 -12.64
N SER A 105 -1.25 -10.87 -12.76
CA SER A 105 -1.94 -12.05 -13.26
C SER A 105 -2.73 -12.76 -12.15
N PRO A 106 -3.81 -13.49 -12.48
CA PRO A 106 -4.52 -14.32 -11.50
C PRO A 106 -3.61 -15.33 -10.80
N GLU A 107 -2.62 -15.88 -11.51
CA GLU A 107 -1.67 -16.84 -10.98
C GLU A 107 -0.79 -16.24 -9.88
N GLU A 108 -0.33 -14.99 -10.03
CA GLU A 108 0.42 -14.28 -8.98
C GLU A 108 -0.42 -14.07 -7.72
N VAL A 109 -1.72 -13.78 -7.87
CA VAL A 109 -2.65 -13.67 -6.74
C VAL A 109 -2.82 -15.02 -6.04
N ASP A 110 -2.92 -16.11 -6.79
CA ASP A 110 -3.01 -17.47 -6.24
C ASP A 110 -1.74 -17.89 -5.49
N GLU A 111 -0.56 -17.55 -6.03
CA GLU A 111 0.72 -17.79 -5.37
C GLU A 111 0.83 -17.00 -4.06
N MET A 112 0.47 -15.71 -4.06
CA MET A 112 0.48 -14.88 -2.86
C MET A 112 -0.53 -15.37 -1.82
N MET A 113 -1.72 -15.80 -2.25
CA MET A 113 -2.71 -16.38 -1.36
C MET A 113 -2.23 -17.69 -0.73
N ALA A 114 -1.59 -18.57 -1.50
CA ALA A 114 -1.02 -19.80 -0.98
C ALA A 114 0.04 -19.52 0.09
N LEU A 115 0.88 -18.50 -0.12
CA LEU A 115 1.85 -18.04 0.88
C LEU A 115 1.17 -17.51 2.14
N ALA A 116 0.11 -16.70 2.00
CA ALA A 116 -0.65 -16.18 3.13
C ALA A 116 -1.32 -17.32 3.95
N VAL A 117 -1.90 -18.31 3.27
CA VAL A 117 -2.49 -19.51 3.91
C VAL A 117 -1.43 -20.33 4.65
N GLU A 118 -0.26 -20.54 4.04
CA GLU A 118 0.84 -21.25 4.70
C GLU A 118 1.31 -20.51 5.96
N GLN A 119 1.50 -19.19 5.88
CA GLN A 119 2.06 -18.38 6.96
C GLN A 119 1.07 -18.14 8.11
N SER A 120 -0.20 -17.91 7.81
CA SER A 120 -1.20 -17.48 8.81
C SER A 120 -2.14 -18.61 9.24
N PHE A 121 -2.33 -19.62 8.40
CA PHE A 121 -3.33 -20.68 8.61
C PHE A 121 -2.75 -22.10 8.57
N GLY A 122 -1.41 -22.22 8.58
CA GLY A 122 -0.73 -23.52 8.61
C GLY A 122 -1.01 -24.38 7.39
N GLY A 123 -1.28 -23.75 6.24
CA GLY A 123 -1.52 -24.46 4.98
C GLY A 123 -2.96 -24.92 4.76
N ASP A 124 -3.93 -24.49 5.58
CA ASP A 124 -5.36 -24.83 5.41
C ASP A 124 -6.16 -23.68 4.75
N PRO A 125 -6.51 -23.78 3.45
CA PRO A 125 -7.28 -22.73 2.77
C PRO A 125 -8.70 -22.58 3.31
N SER A 126 -9.27 -23.63 3.92
CA SER A 126 -10.62 -23.57 4.48
C SER A 126 -10.68 -22.73 5.75
N ALA A 127 -9.57 -22.66 6.49
CA ALA A 127 -9.45 -21.79 7.65
C ALA A 127 -9.42 -20.30 7.26
N LEU A 128 -8.74 -19.93 6.16
CA LEU A 128 -8.81 -18.57 5.61
C LEU A 128 -10.24 -18.22 5.18
N ALA A 129 -10.91 -19.11 4.45
CA ALA A 129 -12.28 -18.86 4.00
C ALA A 129 -13.25 -18.65 5.18
N ALA A 130 -13.12 -19.47 6.23
CA ALA A 130 -13.93 -19.35 7.44
C ALA A 130 -13.63 -18.06 8.24
N ASP A 131 -12.35 -17.63 8.30
CA ASP A 131 -11.96 -16.36 8.94
C ASP A 131 -12.56 -15.16 8.19
N LEU A 132 -12.44 -15.13 6.85
CA LEU A 132 -13.04 -14.08 6.02
C LEU A 132 -14.56 -14.05 6.17
N GLU A 133 -15.23 -15.20 6.12
CA GLU A 133 -16.69 -15.29 6.32
C GLU A 133 -17.09 -14.77 7.72
N GLY A 134 -16.32 -15.12 8.75
CA GLY A 134 -16.53 -14.64 10.12
C GLY A 134 -16.41 -13.11 10.25
N LYS A 135 -15.61 -12.49 9.39
CA LYS A 135 -15.45 -11.02 9.28
C LYS A 135 -16.46 -10.37 8.33
N GLY A 136 -17.28 -11.15 7.63
CA GLY A 136 -18.20 -10.65 6.60
C GLY A 136 -17.51 -10.26 5.29
N LEU A 137 -16.30 -10.77 5.06
CA LEU A 137 -15.51 -10.57 3.85
C LEU A 137 -15.70 -11.73 2.88
N THR A 138 -15.61 -11.44 1.58
CA THR A 138 -15.62 -12.47 0.53
C THR A 138 -14.21 -12.79 0.08
N MET A 139 -14.01 -14.02 -0.42
CA MET A 139 -12.74 -14.41 -1.02
C MET A 139 -12.36 -13.52 -2.21
N ASP A 140 -13.34 -13.06 -3.00
CA ASP A 140 -13.09 -12.19 -4.15
C ASP A 140 -12.60 -10.80 -3.73
N ALA A 141 -13.17 -10.22 -2.66
CA ALA A 141 -12.69 -8.96 -2.11
C ALA A 141 -11.26 -9.09 -1.58
N TYR A 142 -10.95 -10.19 -0.90
CA TYR A 142 -9.60 -10.47 -0.43
C TYR A 142 -8.60 -10.65 -1.59
N ARG A 143 -9.00 -11.35 -2.66
CA ARG A 143 -8.19 -11.49 -3.88
C ARG A 143 -7.93 -10.15 -4.56
N ALA A 144 -8.94 -9.27 -4.64
CA ALA A 144 -8.78 -7.94 -5.19
C ALA A 144 -7.77 -7.13 -4.37
N ARG A 145 -7.84 -7.19 -3.03
CA ARG A 145 -6.87 -6.54 -2.14
C ARG A 145 -5.45 -7.05 -2.38
N LEU A 146 -5.25 -8.36 -2.43
CA LEU A 146 -3.94 -8.96 -2.73
C LEU A 146 -3.41 -8.52 -4.10
N ALA A 147 -4.27 -8.38 -5.11
CA ALA A 147 -3.84 -7.92 -6.42
C ALA A 147 -3.27 -6.48 -6.37
N GLU A 148 -3.88 -5.58 -5.59
CA GLU A 148 -3.36 -4.21 -5.40
C GLU A 148 -2.02 -4.21 -4.66
N GLU A 149 -1.87 -5.04 -3.62
CA GLU A 149 -0.60 -5.19 -2.89
C GLU A 149 0.52 -5.72 -3.79
N ILE A 150 0.23 -6.71 -4.64
CA ILE A 150 1.18 -7.22 -5.62
C ILE A 150 1.53 -6.14 -6.65
N LEU A 151 0.55 -5.37 -7.12
CA LEU A 151 0.77 -4.30 -8.09
C LEU A 151 1.72 -3.23 -7.54
N GLU A 152 1.51 -2.83 -6.28
CA GLU A 152 2.40 -1.91 -5.56
C GLU A 152 3.82 -2.48 -5.47
N LEU A 153 3.97 -3.73 -5.03
CA LEU A 153 5.28 -4.39 -4.93
C LEU A 153 6.01 -4.45 -6.28
N LYS A 154 5.29 -4.76 -7.36
CA LYS A 154 5.86 -4.79 -8.72
C LYS A 154 6.29 -3.41 -9.19
N LEU A 155 5.52 -2.37 -8.87
CA LEU A 155 5.89 -1.00 -9.19
C LEU A 155 7.13 -0.56 -8.39
N MET A 156 7.23 -0.94 -7.12
CA MET A 156 8.42 -0.70 -6.30
C MET A 156 9.66 -1.42 -6.83
N GLU A 157 9.51 -2.69 -7.25
CA GLU A 157 10.59 -3.48 -7.87
C GLU A 157 11.05 -2.85 -9.18
N TYR A 158 10.11 -2.42 -10.03
CA TYR A 158 10.41 -1.73 -11.29
C TYR A 158 11.30 -0.48 -11.09
N HIS A 159 11.10 0.24 -9.98
CA HIS A 159 11.90 1.42 -9.63
C HIS A 159 13.14 1.11 -8.77
N GLY A 160 13.41 -0.15 -8.42
CA GLY A 160 14.59 -0.56 -7.64
C GLY A 160 14.53 -0.18 -6.16
N PHE A 161 13.34 0.12 -5.61
CA PHE A 161 13.20 0.53 -4.20
C PHE A 161 13.45 -0.63 -3.21
N LEU A 162 13.48 -1.87 -3.70
CA LEU A 162 13.69 -3.08 -2.91
C LEU A 162 15.15 -3.55 -2.92
N ASP A 163 16.00 -3.01 -3.80
CA ASP A 163 17.38 -3.43 -3.94
C ASP A 163 18.22 -2.83 -2.81
N VAL A 164 18.92 -3.67 -2.04
CA VAL A 164 19.93 -3.23 -1.05
C VAL A 164 21.22 -3.97 -1.30
N THR A 165 22.26 -3.22 -1.64
CA THR A 165 23.58 -3.76 -1.99
C THR A 165 24.41 -4.07 -0.75
N ASP A 166 25.40 -4.95 -0.91
CA ASP A 166 26.34 -5.29 0.16
C ASP A 166 27.17 -4.08 0.62
N ASP A 167 27.52 -3.20 -0.32
CA ASP A 167 28.28 -1.98 -0.03
C ASP A 167 27.48 -1.02 0.87
N GLU A 168 26.17 -0.91 0.63
CA GLU A 168 25.28 -0.11 1.49
C GLU A 168 25.18 -0.69 2.89
N VAL A 169 25.09 -2.02 3.02
CA VAL A 169 25.07 -2.70 4.32
C VAL A 169 26.39 -2.50 5.06
N GLN A 170 27.52 -2.59 4.37
CA GLN A 170 28.86 -2.37 4.93
C GLN A 170 29.03 -0.91 5.38
N ALA A 171 28.60 0.05 4.56
CA ALA A 171 28.66 1.48 4.86
C ALA A 171 27.80 1.82 6.09
N GLU A 172 26.59 1.28 6.17
CA GLU A 172 25.69 1.50 7.30
C GLU A 172 26.24 0.88 8.59
N TYR A 173 26.83 -0.32 8.53
CA TYR A 173 27.51 -0.91 9.68
C TYR A 173 28.65 -0.03 10.18
N ALA A 174 29.49 0.49 9.28
CA ALA A 174 30.59 1.39 9.63
C ALA A 174 30.06 2.69 10.29
N ARG A 175 28.95 3.25 9.78
CA ARG A 175 28.29 4.42 10.36
C ARG A 175 27.79 4.16 11.78
N LEU A 176 27.13 3.03 12.01
CA LEU A 176 26.65 2.61 13.33
C LEU A 176 27.82 2.40 14.32
N ALA A 177 28.90 1.75 13.88
CA ALA A 177 30.10 1.55 14.69
C ALA A 177 30.73 2.89 15.11
N ALA A 178 30.84 3.83 14.18
CA ALA A 178 31.34 5.18 14.45
C ALA A 178 30.44 5.97 15.42
N ALA A 179 29.13 5.72 15.40
CA ALA A 179 28.16 6.32 16.31
C ALA A 179 28.11 5.64 17.70
N GLY A 180 28.84 4.53 17.90
CA GLY A 180 28.78 3.74 19.13
C GLY A 180 27.45 3.01 19.33
N ASP A 181 26.74 2.70 18.24
CA ASP A 181 25.46 2.00 18.29
C ASP A 181 25.65 0.53 18.73
N PRO A 182 24.86 0.02 19.72
CA PRO A 182 24.95 -1.37 20.17
C PRO A 182 24.77 -2.40 19.05
N ALA A 183 24.01 -2.09 17.99
CA ALA A 183 23.81 -2.98 16.85
C ALA A 183 25.14 -3.31 16.15
N ALA A 184 26.09 -2.37 16.14
CA ALA A 184 27.43 -2.52 15.57
C ALA A 184 28.47 -3.08 16.57
N SER A 185 28.06 -3.45 17.79
CA SER A 185 28.94 -4.15 18.74
C SER A 185 29.10 -5.63 18.40
N ARG A 186 28.20 -6.20 17.59
CA ARG A 186 28.31 -7.57 17.05
C ARG A 186 29.23 -7.60 15.82
N PRO A 187 29.87 -8.75 15.52
CA PRO A 187 30.58 -8.94 14.25
C PRO A 187 29.69 -8.62 13.03
N PHE A 188 30.29 -8.07 11.97
CA PHE A 188 29.56 -7.66 10.77
C PHE A 188 28.68 -8.77 10.19
N ASP A 189 29.21 -9.99 10.06
CA ASP A 189 28.47 -11.12 9.48
C ASP A 189 27.19 -11.45 10.27
N GLU A 190 27.18 -11.25 11.58
CA GLU A 190 26.00 -11.47 12.43
C GLU A 190 24.98 -10.32 12.30
N ALA A 191 25.45 -9.09 12.09
CA ALA A 191 24.60 -7.90 11.97
C ALA A 191 24.09 -7.66 10.54
N ARG A 192 24.72 -8.28 9.52
CA ARG A 192 24.52 -8.00 8.10
C ARG A 192 23.05 -8.10 7.67
N GLU A 193 22.37 -9.21 7.97
CA GLU A 193 20.98 -9.42 7.56
C GLU A 193 20.00 -8.49 8.27
N GLU A 194 20.26 -8.16 9.53
CA GLU A 194 19.45 -7.20 10.29
C GLU A 194 19.58 -5.79 9.71
N ILE A 195 20.81 -5.37 9.39
CA ILE A 195 21.07 -4.07 8.76
C ILE A 195 20.46 -4.02 7.37
N ARG A 196 20.61 -5.08 6.56
CA ARG A 196 19.97 -5.17 5.24
C ARG A 196 18.46 -5.04 5.35
N SER A 197 17.85 -5.78 6.26
CA SER A 197 16.39 -5.74 6.49
C SER A 197 15.92 -4.35 6.93
N ARG A 198 16.71 -3.65 7.76
CA ARG A 198 16.43 -2.28 8.18
C ARG A 198 16.52 -1.32 7.00
N LEU A 199 17.63 -1.35 6.25
CA LEU A 199 17.82 -0.51 5.06
C LEU A 199 16.71 -0.74 4.02
N ALA A 200 16.32 -1.98 3.77
CA ALA A 200 15.24 -2.31 2.84
C ALA A 200 13.90 -1.76 3.31
N ARG A 201 13.61 -1.82 4.62
CA ARG A 201 12.39 -1.22 5.19
C ARG A 201 12.41 0.31 5.08
N ASP A 202 13.50 0.94 5.48
CA ASP A 202 13.65 2.39 5.48
C ASP A 202 13.58 2.94 4.03
N ARG A 203 14.27 2.29 3.10
CA ARG A 203 14.24 2.62 1.67
C ARG A 203 12.84 2.55 1.09
N ARG A 204 12.17 1.41 1.31
CA ARG A 204 10.78 1.21 0.91
C ARG A 204 9.90 2.33 1.45
N THR A 205 10.00 2.71 2.72
CA THR A 205 9.13 3.77 3.25
C THR A 205 9.48 5.14 2.68
N THR A 206 10.75 5.55 2.70
CA THR A 206 11.14 6.92 2.32
C THR A 206 11.06 7.14 0.81
N GLN A 207 11.70 6.30 0.00
CA GLN A 207 11.75 6.50 -1.44
C GLN A 207 10.38 6.33 -2.08
N TRP A 208 9.55 5.42 -1.56
CA TRP A 208 8.20 5.22 -2.04
C TRP A 208 7.29 6.42 -1.76
N VAL A 209 7.31 6.94 -0.52
CA VAL A 209 6.51 8.12 -0.17
C VAL A 209 6.93 9.33 -1.00
N GLU A 210 8.24 9.56 -1.17
CA GLU A 210 8.76 10.63 -2.03
C GLU A 210 8.37 10.43 -3.51
N TYR A 211 8.39 9.18 -3.98
CA TYR A 211 7.96 8.82 -5.32
C TYR A 211 6.47 9.11 -5.53
N LEU A 212 5.60 8.58 -4.66
CA LEU A 212 4.15 8.79 -4.74
C LEU A 212 3.77 10.27 -4.60
N THR A 213 4.46 11.02 -3.74
CA THR A 213 4.25 12.48 -3.62
C THR A 213 4.55 13.19 -4.94
N ARG A 214 5.70 12.90 -5.57
CA ARG A 214 6.05 13.47 -6.88
C ARG A 214 5.10 13.02 -7.98
N LEU A 215 4.68 11.76 -7.94
CA LEU A 215 3.75 11.18 -8.90
C LEU A 215 2.38 11.86 -8.81
N ARG A 216 1.87 12.08 -7.59
CA ARG A 216 0.66 12.86 -7.33
C ARG A 216 0.74 14.26 -7.93
N GLU A 217 1.79 15.02 -7.59
CA GLU A 217 1.99 16.37 -8.12
C GLU A 217 2.08 16.40 -9.65
N ARG A 218 2.67 15.35 -10.24
CA ARG A 218 2.76 15.19 -11.69
C ARG A 218 1.37 14.98 -12.29
N LEU A 219 0.59 14.04 -11.75
CA LEU A 219 -0.77 13.73 -12.21
C LEU A 219 -1.71 14.93 -12.11
N GLU A 220 -1.59 15.74 -11.05
CA GLU A 220 -2.36 16.98 -10.90
C GLU A 220 -2.07 18.02 -12.00
N ARG A 221 -0.93 17.91 -12.71
CA ARG A 221 -0.53 18.80 -13.80
C ARG A 221 -0.81 18.24 -15.19
N VAL A 222 -1.22 16.97 -15.30
CA VAL A 222 -1.53 16.34 -16.60
C VAL A 222 -2.86 16.91 -17.08
N PRO A 223 -2.91 17.62 -18.23
CA PRO A 223 -4.16 18.06 -18.80
C PRO A 223 -5.01 16.85 -19.18
N THR A 224 -6.30 16.92 -18.91
CA THR A 224 -7.26 15.92 -19.36
C THR A 224 -8.26 16.57 -20.30
N HIS A 225 -8.68 15.83 -21.32
CA HIS A 225 -9.75 16.24 -22.22
C HIS A 225 -10.63 15.04 -22.57
N GLU A 226 -11.81 15.31 -23.14
CA GLU A 226 -12.71 14.25 -23.58
C GLU A 226 -12.58 14.06 -25.10
N GLU A 227 -12.27 12.84 -25.53
CA GLU A 227 -12.23 12.42 -26.93
C GLU A 227 -13.12 11.18 -27.09
N ASP A 228 -14.12 11.26 -27.99
CA ASP A 228 -15.09 10.17 -28.23
C ASP A 228 -15.78 9.62 -26.96
N GLY A 229 -16.10 10.51 -26.01
CA GLY A 229 -16.74 10.14 -24.74
C GLY A 229 -15.81 9.44 -23.75
N ARG A 230 -14.50 9.47 -23.99
CA ARG A 230 -13.47 8.94 -23.11
C ARG A 230 -12.59 10.07 -22.60
N CYS A 231 -12.26 10.03 -21.32
CA CYS A 231 -11.22 10.89 -20.80
C CYS A 231 -9.86 10.45 -21.36
N VAL A 232 -9.13 11.40 -21.93
CA VAL A 232 -7.78 11.25 -22.47
C VAL A 232 -6.85 12.16 -21.68
N GLU A 233 -5.68 11.64 -21.33
CA GLU A 233 -4.65 12.38 -20.60
C GLU A 233 -3.54 12.81 -21.57
N ASP A 234 -3.28 14.11 -21.64
CA ASP A 234 -2.26 14.70 -22.51
C ASP A 234 -0.89 14.67 -21.83
N TRP A 235 -0.29 13.48 -21.78
CA TRP A 235 1.04 13.32 -21.18
C TRP A 235 2.09 14.08 -22.01
N PRO A 236 2.89 14.98 -21.39
CA PRO A 236 3.91 15.75 -22.11
C PRO A 236 5.01 14.86 -22.71
N GLU A 237 5.16 13.62 -22.23
CA GLU A 237 6.11 12.63 -22.76
C GLU A 237 5.78 12.21 -24.20
N HIS A 238 4.52 12.32 -24.63
CA HIS A 238 4.13 12.13 -26.03
C HIS A 238 4.49 13.34 -26.91
N ALA A 239 4.77 14.50 -26.32
CA ALA A 239 5.19 15.71 -27.03
C ALA A 239 6.72 15.88 -27.08
N VAL A 240 7.47 15.19 -26.20
CA VAL A 240 8.93 15.31 -26.07
C VAL A 240 9.54 13.91 -26.08
N GLY A 241 9.87 13.39 -27.26
CA GLY A 241 10.34 12.00 -27.43
C GLY A 241 11.50 11.62 -26.50
N ASP A 242 11.51 10.36 -26.04
CA ASP A 242 12.46 9.56 -25.22
C ASP A 242 13.52 10.23 -24.32
N ALA A 243 14.14 11.34 -24.72
CA ALA A 243 15.19 12.04 -23.97
C ALA A 243 14.72 12.65 -22.64
N ALA A 244 13.42 12.93 -22.47
CA ALA A 244 12.87 13.46 -21.22
C ALA A 244 12.69 12.38 -20.14
N LEU A 245 12.46 11.12 -20.53
CA LEU A 245 12.40 9.98 -19.61
C LEU A 245 13.75 9.73 -18.91
N GLU A 246 14.85 10.11 -19.54
CA GLU A 246 16.20 9.96 -19.00
C GLU A 246 16.50 10.95 -17.86
N LEU A 247 15.87 12.13 -17.88
CA LEU A 247 15.93 13.12 -16.78
C LEU A 247 15.02 12.77 -15.59
N LEU A 248 14.17 11.75 -15.75
CA LEU A 248 13.20 11.30 -14.74
C LEU A 248 13.56 9.94 -14.15
N ARG A 249 14.62 9.28 -14.63
CA ARG A 249 15.22 8.18 -13.88
C ARG A 249 15.74 8.75 -12.56
N PRO A 250 15.38 8.17 -11.40
CA PRO A 250 16.06 8.54 -10.16
C PRO A 250 17.56 8.38 -10.39
N ASP A 251 18.36 9.37 -9.96
CA ASP A 251 19.81 9.24 -9.99
C ASP A 251 20.16 7.90 -9.36
N PRO A 252 21.03 7.08 -9.98
CA PRO A 252 21.39 5.80 -9.41
C PRO A 252 21.90 6.04 -7.99
N PRO A 253 21.43 5.25 -7.00
CA PRO A 253 21.86 5.42 -5.62
C PRO A 253 23.39 5.36 -5.57
N GLY A 254 24.04 6.49 -5.22
CA GLY A 254 25.50 6.61 -5.14
C GLY A 254 26.17 7.66 -6.04
N ALA A 255 25.45 8.37 -6.93
CA ALA A 255 26.07 9.34 -7.83
C ALA A 255 26.54 10.68 -7.18
N GLY A 256 26.31 10.89 -5.88
CA GLY A 256 26.29 12.25 -5.29
C GLY A 256 27.12 12.52 -4.03
N ALA A 257 28.06 11.67 -3.61
CA ALA A 257 28.97 12.01 -2.52
C ALA A 257 30.37 12.37 -3.08
N PRO A 258 30.74 13.66 -3.21
CA PRO A 258 32.14 14.01 -3.43
C PRO A 258 32.99 13.61 -2.22
N PRO A 259 34.28 13.25 -2.42
CA PRO A 259 35.19 12.80 -1.37
C PRO A 259 35.54 13.87 -0.34
#